data_AF-A0A2R6M4R8-F1
#
_entry.id   AF-A0A2R6M4R8-F1
#
_cell.length_a   1.000
_cell.length_b   1.000
_cell.length_c   1.000
_cell.angle_alpha   90.00
_cell.angle_beta   90.00
_cell.angle_gamma   90.00
#
_symmetry.space_group_name_H-M   'P 1'
#
loop_
_entity.id
_entity.type
_entity.pdbx_description
1 polymer ?
#
loop_
_entity_poly.entity_id
_entity_poly.type
_entity_poly.pdbx_seq_one_letter_code
_entity_poly.pdbx_strand_id
1 'polypeptide(L)'
;MVAYRLSEAELTELFTGLVVESLAVKQDFGTTTIGCRQCGETLSVGDAVAVALTCYEDHSWEIEGVYCTDHGVDSVAETMGIRAENQAVVGATLESAGYLPPDGNFEPDALTLGAVDVLDYSPTADGY
;
A
#
# COMPACT_ATOMS: atom_id res chain seq x y z
N MET A 1 21.49 9.67 14.74
CA MET A 1 20.21 9.11 14.29
C MET A 1 20.56 7.82 13.60
N VAL A 2 20.22 6.67 14.17
CA VAL A 2 20.45 5.37 13.52
C VAL A 2 19.45 5.33 12.37
N ALA A 3 19.93 5.25 11.13
CA ALA A 3 19.07 5.01 9.99
C ALA A 3 18.43 3.63 10.19
N TYR A 4 17.19 3.62 10.65
CA TYR A 4 16.42 2.38 10.79
C TYR A 4 15.98 1.98 9.38
N ARG A 5 16.68 1.00 8.82
CA ARG A 5 16.36 0.40 7.52
C ARG A 5 15.66 -0.91 7.80
N LEU A 6 14.41 -1.02 7.37
CA LEU A 6 13.66 -2.27 7.44
C LEU A 6 14.21 -3.25 6.39
N SER A 7 14.29 -4.52 6.76
CA SER A 7 14.53 -5.60 5.81
C SER A 7 13.29 -5.89 4.96
N GLU A 8 13.49 -6.55 3.82
CA GLU A 8 12.38 -6.98 2.94
C GLU A 8 11.37 -7.86 3.69
N ALA A 9 11.84 -8.76 4.55
CA ALA A 9 10.97 -9.60 5.37
C ALA A 9 10.12 -8.77 6.34
N GLU A 10 10.71 -7.79 7.03
CA GLU A 10 9.97 -6.90 7.92
C GLU A 10 8.92 -6.07 7.16
N LEU A 11 9.26 -5.59 5.95
CA LEU A 11 8.32 -4.86 5.10
C LEU A 11 7.16 -5.75 4.64
N THR A 12 7.44 -6.97 4.16
CA THR A 12 6.41 -7.94 3.78
C THR A 12 5.49 -8.26 4.96
N GLU A 13 6.03 -8.54 6.15
CA GLU A 13 5.23 -8.79 7.35
C GLU A 13 4.38 -7.59 7.75
N LEU A 14 4.93 -6.38 7.60
CA LEU A 14 4.23 -5.14 7.96
C LEU A 14 3.08 -4.80 7.01
N PHE A 15 3.25 -5.04 5.71
CA PHE A 15 2.25 -4.71 4.70
C PHE A 15 1.22 -5.80 4.45
N THR A 16 1.52 -7.06 4.78
CA THR A 16 0.54 -8.15 4.66
C THR A 16 -0.63 -7.91 5.62
N GLY A 17 -1.86 -7.98 5.10
CA GLY A 17 -3.08 -7.68 5.83
C GLY A 17 -3.38 -6.19 5.98
N LEU A 18 -2.55 -5.30 5.43
CA LEU A 18 -2.81 -3.87 5.45
C LEU A 18 -4.08 -3.57 4.65
N VAL A 19 -4.98 -2.79 5.24
CA VAL A 19 -6.24 -2.40 4.59
C VAL A 19 -5.96 -1.41 3.47
N VAL A 20 -6.63 -1.62 2.34
CA VAL A 20 -6.47 -0.78 1.15
C VAL A 20 -7.36 0.47 1.24
N GLU A 21 -7.11 1.25 2.30
CA GLU A 21 -7.73 2.55 2.56
C GLU A 21 -6.69 3.48 3.19
N SER A 22 -6.71 4.76 2.80
CA SER A 22 -5.93 5.83 3.41
C SER A 22 -6.61 7.18 3.20
N LEU A 23 -6.03 8.25 3.73
CA LEU A 23 -6.49 9.61 3.42
C LEU A 23 -6.42 9.95 1.92
N ALA A 24 -5.47 9.37 1.19
CA ALA A 24 -5.27 9.59 -0.24
C ALA A 24 -6.08 8.62 -1.11
N VAL A 25 -6.50 7.48 -0.55
CA VAL A 25 -7.10 6.37 -1.27
C VAL A 25 -8.36 5.89 -0.54
N LYS A 26 -9.51 6.05 -1.19
CA LYS A 26 -10.78 5.64 -0.60
C LYS A 26 -11.31 4.36 -1.26
N GLN A 27 -11.47 3.31 -0.45
CA GLN A 27 -12.18 2.10 -0.85
C GLN A 27 -13.70 2.35 -0.87
N ASP A 28 -14.40 1.69 -1.79
CA ASP A 28 -15.85 1.52 -1.68
C ASP A 28 -16.15 0.20 -0.96
N PHE A 29 -16.42 0.26 0.35
CA PHE A 29 -16.78 -0.93 1.15
C PHE A 29 -18.09 -1.57 0.68
N GLY A 30 -18.98 -0.81 0.04
CA GLY A 30 -20.26 -1.34 -0.45
C GLY A 30 -20.12 -2.19 -1.70
N THR A 31 -19.10 -1.93 -2.53
CA THR A 31 -18.82 -2.70 -3.75
C THR A 31 -17.56 -3.56 -3.68
N THR A 32 -16.82 -3.52 -2.57
CA THR A 32 -15.57 -4.27 -2.33
C THR A 32 -14.51 -4.04 -3.40
N THR A 33 -14.43 -2.80 -3.87
CA THR A 33 -13.57 -2.43 -4.99
C THR A 33 -12.76 -1.17 -4.71
N ILE A 34 -11.67 -1.04 -5.44
CA ILE A 34 -10.83 0.14 -5.47
C ILE A 34 -10.47 0.50 -6.90
N GLY A 35 -10.33 1.80 -7.20
CA GLY A 35 -9.92 2.25 -8.53
C GLY A 35 -8.40 2.29 -8.67
N CYS A 36 -7.89 1.85 -9.82
CA CYS A 36 -6.51 2.16 -10.20
C CYS A 36 -6.32 3.69 -10.21
N ARG A 37 -5.28 4.17 -9.54
CA ARG A 37 -4.97 5.61 -9.43
C ARG A 37 -4.75 6.28 -10.79
N GLN A 38 -4.25 5.54 -11.79
CA GLN A 38 -3.90 6.08 -13.11
C GLN A 38 -5.07 6.07 -14.10
N CYS A 39 -5.76 4.93 -14.25
CA CYS A 39 -6.81 4.77 -15.27
C CYS A 39 -8.24 4.69 -14.70
N GLY A 40 -8.38 4.56 -13.38
CA GLY A 40 -9.68 4.39 -12.71
C GLY A 40 -10.30 3.00 -12.87
N GLU A 41 -9.58 2.03 -13.44
CA GLU A 41 -10.04 0.64 -13.56
C GLU A 41 -10.44 0.08 -12.19
N THR A 42 -11.58 -0.59 -12.14
CA THR A 42 -12.11 -1.20 -10.93
C THR A 42 -11.37 -2.49 -10.63
N LEU A 43 -10.69 -2.52 -9.49
CA LEU A 43 -9.93 -3.65 -8.95
C LEU A 43 -10.66 -4.22 -7.75
N SER A 44 -10.55 -5.53 -7.56
CA SER A 44 -11.31 -6.31 -6.60
C SER A 44 -10.50 -7.50 -6.06
N VAL A 45 -11.11 -8.30 -5.17
CA VAL A 45 -10.48 -9.49 -4.60
C VAL A 45 -9.94 -10.42 -5.69
N GLY A 46 -8.68 -10.83 -5.53
CA GLY A 46 -7.95 -11.70 -6.45
C GLY A 46 -7.15 -10.96 -7.52
N ASP A 47 -7.36 -9.65 -7.69
CA ASP A 47 -6.57 -8.85 -8.63
C ASP A 47 -5.17 -8.60 -8.08
N ALA A 48 -4.17 -8.75 -8.96
CA ALA A 48 -2.80 -8.36 -8.68
C ALA A 48 -2.66 -6.83 -8.86
N VAL A 49 -2.01 -6.18 -7.89
CA VAL A 49 -1.85 -4.73 -7.85
C VAL A 49 -0.44 -4.35 -7.45
N ALA A 50 -0.01 -3.17 -7.91
CA ALA A 50 1.13 -2.47 -7.31
C ALA A 50 0.59 -1.38 -6.37
N VAL A 51 1.26 -1.18 -5.24
CA VAL A 51 0.85 -0.23 -4.20
C VAL A 51 2.03 0.63 -3.82
N ALA A 52 1.83 1.94 -3.88
CA ALA A 52 2.81 2.92 -3.43
C ALA A 52 2.46 3.36 -1.99
N LEU A 53 3.42 3.29 -1.08
CA LEU A 53 3.23 3.61 0.33
C LEU A 53 4.28 4.62 0.82
N THR A 54 3.86 5.49 1.74
CA THR A 54 4.75 6.41 2.46
C THR A 54 4.56 6.23 3.96
N CYS A 55 5.63 6.31 4.74
CA CYS A 55 5.58 6.26 6.19
C CYS A 55 5.68 7.68 6.73
N TYR A 56 4.54 8.19 7.18
CA TYR A 56 4.44 9.55 7.71
C TYR A 56 5.14 9.62 9.07
N GLU A 57 6.15 10.50 9.16
CA GLU A 57 6.97 10.75 10.37
C GLU A 57 7.53 9.47 11.03
N ASP A 58 7.80 8.42 10.26
CA ASP A 58 8.23 7.10 10.77
C ASP A 58 7.23 6.47 11.79
N HIS A 59 5.96 6.85 11.70
CA HIS A 59 4.90 6.45 12.62
C HIS A 59 3.83 5.55 12.00
N SER A 60 3.29 5.92 10.84
CA SER A 60 2.25 5.15 10.15
C SER A 60 2.50 5.07 8.66
N TRP A 61 2.27 3.89 8.09
CA TRP A 61 2.31 3.67 6.65
C TRP A 61 0.96 3.99 6.04
N GLU A 62 0.96 4.87 5.06
CA GLU A 62 -0.21 5.31 4.31
C GLU A 62 -0.08 4.86 2.86
N ILE A 63 -1.17 4.34 2.30
CA ILE A 63 -1.24 4.00 0.89
C ILE A 63 -1.44 5.29 0.10
N GLU A 64 -0.47 5.63 -0.75
CA GLU A 64 -0.59 6.78 -1.64
C GLU A 64 -1.41 6.39 -2.88
N GLY A 65 -1.25 5.18 -3.41
CA GLY A 65 -1.97 4.76 -4.61
C GLY A 65 -1.93 3.26 -4.86
N VAL A 66 -2.99 2.77 -5.53
CA VAL A 66 -3.12 1.39 -6.00
C VAL A 66 -3.17 1.40 -7.52
N TYR A 67 -2.45 0.48 -8.15
CA TYR A 67 -2.28 0.44 -9.60
C TYR A 67 -2.61 -0.94 -10.15
N CYS A 68 -3.36 -1.01 -11.25
CA CYS A 68 -3.61 -2.27 -11.96
C CYS A 68 -2.33 -2.76 -12.66
N THR A 69 -2.32 -4.00 -13.12
CA THR A 69 -1.16 -4.63 -13.76
C THR A 69 -0.67 -3.87 -15.00
N ASP A 70 -1.56 -3.27 -15.80
CA ASP A 70 -1.19 -2.47 -16.98
C ASP A 70 -0.53 -1.13 -16.63
N HIS A 71 -0.80 -0.60 -15.43
CA HIS A 71 -0.22 0.64 -14.92
C HIS A 71 0.64 0.40 -13.68
N GLY A 72 1.14 -0.82 -13.53
CA GLY A 72 1.95 -1.24 -12.41
C GLY A 72 3.16 -0.32 -12.26
N VAL A 73 3.50 -0.02 -11.00
CA VAL A 73 4.68 0.75 -10.65
C VAL A 73 5.65 -0.17 -9.94
N ASP A 74 6.94 -0.03 -10.23
CA ASP A 74 7.98 -0.85 -9.62
C ASP A 74 9.09 -0.03 -8.93
N SER A 75 9.07 1.30 -9.04
CA SER A 75 10.05 2.17 -8.37
C SER A 75 9.42 3.35 -7.63
N VAL A 76 9.97 3.63 -6.45
CA VAL A 76 9.66 4.81 -5.62
C VAL A 76 10.02 6.10 -6.37
N ALA A 77 11.21 6.15 -6.97
CA ALA A 77 11.75 7.35 -7.59
C ALA A 77 10.88 7.85 -8.76
N GLU A 78 10.35 6.93 -9.55
CA GLU A 78 9.50 7.24 -10.70
C GLU A 78 8.05 7.58 -10.30
N THR A 79 7.59 7.07 -9.15
CA THR A 79 6.17 7.13 -8.76
C THR A 79 5.86 8.24 -7.78
N MET A 80 6.65 8.38 -6.72
CA MET A 80 6.34 9.24 -5.57
C MET A 80 7.26 10.46 -5.44
N GLY A 81 8.41 10.41 -6.11
CA GLY A 81 9.45 11.42 -6.00
C GLY A 81 10.15 11.43 -4.65
N ILE A 82 11.21 12.23 -4.60
CA ILE A 82 12.18 12.36 -3.50
C ILE A 82 11.54 12.95 -2.24
N ARG A 83 11.50 12.19 -1.14
CA ARG A 83 11.02 12.69 0.16
C ARG A 83 11.93 12.26 1.30
N ALA A 84 11.93 13.06 2.37
CA ALA A 84 12.61 12.74 3.63
C ALA A 84 11.72 11.85 4.52
N GLU A 85 11.16 10.78 3.93
CA GLU A 85 10.23 9.84 4.55
C GLU A 85 10.55 8.43 4.05
N ASN A 86 10.21 7.39 4.83
CA ASN A 86 10.31 6.02 4.34
C ASN A 86 9.24 5.80 3.27
N GLN A 87 9.63 5.29 2.10
CA GLN A 87 8.73 5.06 0.97
C GLN A 87 8.93 3.65 0.44
N ALA A 88 7.85 2.99 0.05
CA ALA A 88 7.91 1.64 -0.52
C ALA A 88 6.96 1.51 -1.71
N VAL A 89 7.33 0.67 -2.65
CA VAL A 89 6.45 0.15 -3.69
C VAL A 89 6.42 -1.37 -3.53
N VAL A 90 5.22 -1.93 -3.46
CA VAL A 90 5.02 -3.37 -3.28
C VAL A 90 4.02 -3.91 -4.29
N GLY A 91 4.23 -5.15 -4.73
CA GLY A 91 3.23 -5.96 -5.39
C GLY A 91 2.38 -6.67 -4.35
N ALA A 92 1.08 -6.78 -4.58
CA ALA A 92 0.17 -7.53 -3.72
C ALA A 92 -0.98 -8.14 -4.51
N THR A 93 -1.65 -9.14 -3.92
CA THR A 93 -2.99 -9.57 -4.36
C THR A 93 -4.02 -8.97 -3.44
N LEU A 94 -5.10 -8.41 -3.96
CA LEU A 94 -6.21 -7.93 -3.14
C LEU A 94 -6.97 -9.10 -2.52
N GLU A 95 -7.18 -9.06 -1.21
CA GLU A 95 -7.94 -10.06 -0.45
C GLU A 95 -9.07 -9.42 0.34
N SER A 96 -10.10 -10.19 0.71
CA SER A 96 -11.15 -9.76 1.62
C SER A 96 -10.94 -10.39 3.01
N ALA A 97 -9.89 -9.97 3.72
CA ALA A 97 -9.64 -10.43 5.08
C ALA A 97 -10.47 -9.68 6.14
N GLY A 98 -11.07 -8.55 5.76
CA GLY A 98 -11.84 -7.68 6.63
C GLY A 98 -10.98 -6.77 7.51
N TYR A 99 -11.60 -5.78 8.13
CA TYR A 99 -10.93 -4.79 8.98
C TYR A 99 -11.78 -4.45 10.21
N LEU A 100 -11.13 -4.32 11.38
CA LEU A 100 -11.77 -3.77 12.57
C LEU A 100 -11.25 -2.35 12.85
N PRO A 101 -11.94 -1.31 12.34
CA PRO A 101 -11.61 0.07 12.63
C PRO A 101 -11.75 0.42 14.12
N PRO A 102 -11.09 1.50 14.59
CA PRO A 102 -11.16 1.95 15.99
C PRO A 102 -12.56 2.34 16.48
N ASP A 103 -13.49 2.66 15.58
CA ASP A 103 -14.89 2.95 15.92
C ASP A 103 -15.69 1.67 16.29
N GLY A 104 -15.10 0.49 16.06
CA GLY A 104 -15.57 -0.81 16.52
C GLY A 104 -16.52 -1.53 15.55
N ASN A 105 -16.81 -0.96 14.38
CA ASN A 105 -17.66 -1.60 13.39
C ASN A 105 -16.81 -2.46 12.46
N PHE A 106 -16.86 -3.79 12.62
CA PHE A 106 -16.11 -4.68 11.73
C PHE A 106 -16.61 -4.55 10.29
N GLU A 107 -15.69 -4.28 9.37
CA GLU A 107 -15.89 -4.20 7.93
C GLU A 107 -15.43 -5.54 7.31
N PRO A 108 -16.30 -6.57 7.19
CA PRO A 108 -15.92 -7.89 6.69
C PRO A 108 -15.44 -7.88 5.25
N ASP A 109 -15.83 -6.84 4.52
CA ASP A 109 -15.65 -6.66 3.09
C ASP A 109 -14.49 -5.69 2.76
N ALA A 110 -13.71 -5.29 3.77
CA ALA A 110 -12.52 -4.48 3.58
C ALA A 110 -11.48 -5.22 2.74
N LEU A 111 -10.94 -4.53 1.73
CA LEU A 111 -9.85 -5.04 0.93
C LEU A 111 -8.55 -4.92 1.71
N THR A 112 -7.74 -5.96 1.67
CA THR A 112 -6.42 -6.01 2.30
C THR A 112 -5.36 -6.45 1.31
N LEU A 113 -4.10 -6.09 1.57
CA LEU A 113 -2.96 -6.61 0.81
C LEU A 113 -2.66 -8.04 1.26
N GLY A 114 -2.84 -9.00 0.36
CA GLY A 114 -2.52 -10.41 0.55
C GLY A 114 -1.02 -10.68 0.37
N ALA A 115 -0.64 -11.70 -0.41
CA ALA A 115 0.75 -12.02 -0.69
C ALA A 115 1.54 -10.78 -1.17
N VAL A 116 2.36 -10.20 -0.29
CA VAL A 116 3.14 -8.98 -0.55
C VAL A 116 4.55 -9.33 -1.00
N ASP A 117 4.95 -8.75 -2.13
CA ASP A 117 6.30 -8.75 -2.66
C ASP A 117 6.85 -7.31 -2.69
N VAL A 118 8.00 -7.06 -2.07
CA VAL A 118 8.62 -5.72 -2.07
C VAL A 118 9.27 -5.49 -3.44
N LEU A 119 8.84 -4.43 -4.14
CA LEU A 119 9.38 -4.06 -5.47
C LEU A 119 10.51 -3.04 -5.34
N ASP A 120 10.29 -2.01 -4.51
CA ASP A 120 11.30 -0.99 -4.22
C ASP A 120 11.08 -0.38 -2.82
N TYR A 121 12.16 0.05 -2.18
CA TYR A 121 12.13 0.66 -0.86
C TYR A 121 13.21 1.73 -0.72
N SER A 122 12.76 2.96 -0.45
CA SER A 122 13.60 4.13 -0.18
C SER A 122 13.47 4.51 1.30
N PRO A 123 14.47 4.21 2.14
CA PRO A 123 14.45 4.69 3.51
C PRO A 123 14.66 6.19 3.59
N THR A 124 14.17 6.83 4.66
CA THR A 124 14.33 8.27 4.94
C THR A 124 15.77 8.77 4.77
N ALA A 125 16.76 7.93 5.11
CA ALA A 125 18.18 8.27 5.03
C ALA A 125 18.74 8.26 3.60
N ASP A 126 18.14 7.48 2.69
CA ASP A 126 18.58 7.39 1.31
C ASP A 126 17.98 8.55 0.49
N GLY A 127 16.76 9.01 0.85
CA GLY A 127 16.17 10.27 0.38
C GLY A 127 16.43 10.55 -1.10
N TYR A 128 16.29 9.52 -1.95
CA TYR A 128 16.64 9.58 -3.37
C TYR A 128 16.04 10.79 -4.02
#